data_AF-A0A920THE0-F1
#
_entry.id   AF-A0A920THE0-F1
#
_cell.length_a   1.000
_cell.length_b   1.000
_cell.length_c   1.000
_cell.angle_alpha   90.00
_cell.angle_beta   90.00
_cell.angle_gamma   90.00
#
_symmetry.space_group_name_H-M   'P 1'
#
loop_
_entity.id
_entity.type
_entity.pdbx_description
1 polymer ?
#
loop_
_entity_poly.entity_id
_entity_poly.type
_entity_poly.pdbx_seq_one_letter_code
_entity_poly.pdbx_strand_id
1 'polypeptide(L)'
;MLSPPKIKSFSFFENYNLTNNPKADILSGLTVALALVPEAIAFAFVAQIAPIAGLYAAFFLGLITSTVGGRSGMISGATGATAVAMVGLVVIHGAEYLFAALVVTGLIQIATGLFKLGKFIKLVPYTVMFGFSLMA
;
A
#
# COMPACT_ATOMS: atom_id res chain seq x y z
N MET A 1 22.04 -20.98 33.77
CA MET A 1 22.35 -20.62 32.37
C MET A 1 21.12 -20.87 31.50
N LEU A 2 20.08 -20.06 31.65
CA LEU A 2 18.88 -20.03 30.80
C LEU A 2 18.25 -18.63 30.98
N SER A 3 18.30 -17.81 29.92
CA SER A 3 17.68 -16.48 29.87
C SER A 3 16.24 -16.61 29.33
N PRO A 4 15.22 -15.99 29.93
CA PRO A 4 13.84 -16.18 29.51
C PRO A 4 13.53 -15.49 28.15
N PRO A 5 12.57 -16.01 27.37
CA PRO A 5 12.21 -15.48 26.06
C PRO A 5 11.50 -14.11 26.20
N LYS A 6 12.08 -13.06 25.59
CA LYS A 6 11.51 -11.72 25.55
C LYS A 6 10.27 -11.66 24.64
N ILE A 7 9.12 -11.38 25.24
CA ILE A 7 7.84 -11.13 24.57
C ILE A 7 7.90 -9.77 23.86
N LYS A 8 8.10 -9.74 22.53
CA LYS A 8 8.08 -8.54 21.68
C LYS A 8 6.64 -8.05 21.39
N SER A 9 5.86 -7.71 22.42
CA SER A 9 4.48 -7.24 22.24
C SER A 9 4.30 -5.72 22.36
N PHE A 10 5.32 -4.97 22.79
CA PHE A 10 5.17 -3.55 23.12
C PHE A 10 6.20 -2.61 22.47
N SER A 11 7.04 -3.11 21.56
CA SER A 11 8.09 -2.33 20.88
C SER A 11 7.59 -1.51 19.68
N PHE A 12 6.28 -1.21 19.59
CA PHE A 12 5.69 -0.42 18.51
C PHE A 12 5.87 1.09 18.75
N PHE A 13 5.82 1.52 20.01
CA PHE A 13 6.04 2.92 20.41
C PHE A 13 7.48 3.22 20.85
N GLU A 14 8.28 2.20 21.17
CA GLU A 14 9.65 2.38 21.69
C GLU A 14 10.71 2.62 20.60
N ASN A 15 10.34 2.42 19.32
CA ASN A 15 11.19 2.74 18.15
C ASN A 15 10.64 3.89 17.32
N TYR A 16 9.75 4.72 17.86
CA TYR A 16 9.57 6.07 17.33
C TYR A 16 10.72 6.92 17.88
N ASN A 17 11.94 6.64 17.43
CA ASN A 17 12.99 7.66 17.38
C ASN A 17 12.49 8.68 16.35
N LEU A 18 11.55 9.53 16.76
CA LEU A 18 11.25 10.77 16.06
C LEU A 18 12.60 11.45 15.87
N THR A 19 13.05 11.55 14.61
CA THR A 19 13.89 12.66 14.22
C THR A 19 15.36 12.58 14.66
N ASN A 20 16.05 11.45 14.45
CA ASN A 20 17.52 11.53 14.42
C ASN A 20 18.03 12.33 13.19
N ASN A 21 17.23 12.44 12.11
CA ASN A 21 17.54 13.24 10.91
C ASN A 21 16.29 13.81 10.20
N PRO A 22 15.70 14.94 10.66
CA PRO A 22 14.52 15.54 10.03
C PRO A 22 14.74 15.93 8.58
N LYS A 23 15.99 16.32 8.24
CA LYS A 23 16.38 16.64 6.87
C LYS A 23 16.24 15.45 5.94
N ALA A 24 16.61 14.25 6.39
CA ALA A 24 16.53 13.04 5.58
C ALA A 24 15.07 12.61 5.35
N ASP A 25 14.23 12.72 6.37
CA ASP A 25 12.80 12.38 6.26
C ASP A 25 12.06 13.34 5.31
N ILE A 26 12.35 14.64 5.39
CA ILE A 26 11.76 15.65 4.47
C ILE A 26 12.28 15.45 3.04
N LEU A 27 13.59 15.25 2.87
CA LEU A 27 14.18 15.04 1.55
C LEU A 27 13.66 13.75 0.89
N SER A 28 13.59 12.64 1.65
CA SER A 28 13.06 11.37 1.14
C SER A 28 11.57 11.47 0.80
N GLY A 29 10.76 12.09 1.66
CA GLY A 29 9.35 12.35 1.36
C GLY A 29 9.13 13.20 0.11
N LEU A 30 9.94 14.26 -0.08
CA LEU A 30 9.90 15.11 -1.27
C LEU A 30 10.28 14.34 -2.55
N THR A 31 11.39 13.59 -2.52
CA THR A 31 11.84 12.78 -3.67
C THR A 31 10.78 11.76 -4.07
N VAL A 32 10.17 11.12 -3.09
CA VAL A 32 9.11 10.15 -3.29
C VAL A 32 7.86 10.81 -3.87
N ALA A 33 7.42 11.95 -3.33
CA ALA A 33 6.25 12.66 -3.84
C ALA A 33 6.44 13.05 -5.31
N LEU A 34 7.63 13.52 -5.70
CA LEU A 34 7.95 13.84 -7.09
C LEU A 34 7.97 12.61 -8.01
N ALA A 35 8.41 11.45 -7.50
CA ALA A 35 8.41 10.19 -8.24
C ALA A 35 6.99 9.61 -8.42
N LEU A 36 6.12 9.74 -7.42
CA LEU A 36 4.76 9.16 -7.45
C LEU A 36 3.79 9.87 -8.39
N VAL A 37 3.95 11.17 -8.64
CA VAL A 37 3.06 11.92 -9.54
C VAL A 37 3.02 11.31 -10.94
N PRO A 38 4.15 11.13 -11.66
CA PRO A 38 4.13 10.50 -12.98
C PRO A 38 3.73 9.01 -12.92
N GLU A 39 4.08 8.30 -11.86
CA GLU A 39 3.73 6.88 -11.68
C GLU A 39 2.21 6.67 -11.54
N ALA A 40 1.55 7.45 -10.70
CA ALA A 40 0.10 7.38 -10.51
C ALA A 40 -0.67 7.74 -11.79
N ILE A 41 -0.16 8.71 -12.56
CA ILE A 41 -0.72 9.10 -13.86
C ILE A 41 -0.58 7.95 -14.86
N ALA A 42 0.59 7.32 -14.94
CA ALA A 42 0.84 6.19 -15.83
C ALA A 42 -0.08 5.00 -15.51
N PHE A 43 -0.23 4.64 -14.24
CA PHE A 43 -1.13 3.55 -13.84
C PHE A 43 -2.61 3.85 -14.07
N ALA A 44 -3.04 5.11 -13.92
CA ALA A 44 -4.41 5.50 -14.27
C ALA A 44 -4.69 5.34 -15.77
N PHE A 45 -3.71 5.65 -16.64
CA PHE A 45 -3.84 5.41 -18.08
C PHE A 45 -3.91 3.92 -18.41
N VAL A 46 -3.08 3.09 -17.77
CA VAL A 46 -3.17 1.63 -17.93
C VAL A 46 -4.55 1.13 -17.52
N ALA A 47 -5.07 1.61 -16.38
CA ALA A 47 -6.36 1.23 -15.83
C ALA A 47 -7.58 1.79 -16.59
N GLN A 48 -7.39 2.61 -17.64
CA GLN A 48 -8.45 3.24 -18.43
C GLN A 48 -9.37 4.17 -17.60
N ILE A 49 -8.80 4.89 -16.60
CA ILE A 49 -9.53 5.81 -15.73
C ILE A 49 -8.95 7.23 -15.88
N ALA A 50 -9.73 8.25 -15.52
CA ALA A 50 -9.23 9.62 -15.47
C ALA A 50 -7.99 9.75 -14.56
N PRO A 51 -6.85 10.30 -15.04
CA PRO A 51 -5.60 10.42 -14.27
C PRO A 51 -5.74 11.18 -12.95
N ILE A 52 -6.68 12.13 -12.90
CA ILE A 52 -6.92 12.94 -11.71
C ILE A 52 -7.46 12.09 -10.53
N ALA A 53 -8.19 11.01 -10.81
CA ALA A 53 -8.66 10.08 -9.79
C ALA A 53 -7.50 9.30 -9.16
N GLY A 54 -6.51 8.90 -9.97
CA GLY A 54 -5.29 8.24 -9.48
C GLY A 54 -4.44 9.16 -8.59
N LEU A 55 -4.33 10.43 -8.97
CA LEU A 55 -3.61 11.42 -8.16
C LEU A 55 -4.32 11.70 -6.82
N TYR A 56 -5.66 11.80 -6.82
CA TYR A 56 -6.43 11.90 -5.58
C TYR A 56 -6.23 10.67 -4.69
N ALA A 57 -6.26 9.47 -5.26
CA ALA A 57 -6.02 8.25 -4.51
C ALA A 57 -4.63 8.24 -3.86
N ALA A 58 -3.57 8.58 -4.60
CA ALA A 58 -2.21 8.64 -4.06
C ALA A 58 -2.06 9.68 -2.94
N PHE A 59 -2.68 10.84 -3.08
CA PHE A 59 -2.66 11.89 -2.06
C PHE A 59 -3.35 11.47 -0.76
N PHE A 60 -4.59 10.99 -0.85
CA PHE A 60 -5.34 10.55 0.34
C PHE A 60 -4.70 9.32 0.99
N LEU A 61 -4.22 8.36 0.20
CA LEU A 61 -3.55 7.17 0.72
C LEU A 61 -2.25 7.52 1.46
N GLY A 62 -1.46 8.45 0.93
CA GLY A 62 -0.26 8.95 1.61
C GLY A 62 -0.55 9.60 2.96
N LEU A 63 -1.62 10.40 3.04
CA LEU A 63 -2.06 11.06 4.29
C LEU A 63 -2.56 10.03 5.32
N ILE A 64 -3.43 9.11 4.89
CA ILE A 64 -4.00 8.07 5.76
C ILE A 64 -2.91 7.12 6.25
N THR A 65 -2.01 6.66 5.38
CA THR A 65 -0.91 5.78 5.79
C THR A 65 0.10 6.49 6.69
N SER A 66 0.36 7.78 6.49
CA SER A 66 1.25 8.53 7.39
C SER A 66 0.72 8.58 8.82
N THR A 67 -0.62 8.62 8.99
CA THR A 67 -1.26 8.71 10.30
C THR A 67 -1.57 7.35 10.95
N VAL A 68 -1.94 6.35 10.15
CA VAL A 68 -2.40 5.01 10.63
C VAL A 68 -1.41 3.88 10.29
N GLY A 69 -0.33 4.17 9.57
CA GLY A 69 0.62 3.17 9.07
C GLY A 69 1.38 2.41 10.15
N GLY A 70 1.48 1.09 9.98
CA GLY A 70 2.13 0.20 10.95
C GLY A 70 3.65 0.07 10.83
N ARG A 71 4.28 0.64 9.80
CA ARG A 71 5.72 0.50 9.57
C ARG A 71 6.32 1.79 9.02
N SER A 72 7.18 2.40 9.83
CA SER A 72 7.92 3.61 9.47
C SER A 72 8.80 3.37 8.24
N GLY A 73 8.77 4.32 7.31
CA GLY A 73 9.56 4.29 6.07
C GLY A 73 8.92 3.54 4.89
N MET A 74 7.71 2.99 5.01
CA MET A 74 6.98 2.45 3.86
C MET A 74 6.03 3.47 3.26
N ILE A 75 6.10 3.62 1.94
CA ILE A 75 5.20 4.48 1.17
C ILE A 75 4.06 3.62 0.65
N SER A 76 2.83 4.08 0.82
CA SER A 76 1.64 3.46 0.23
C SER A 76 1.18 4.27 -0.98
N GLY A 77 1.01 3.62 -2.12
CA GLY A 77 0.64 4.25 -3.39
C GLY A 77 -0.11 3.29 -4.31
N ALA A 78 -0.45 3.77 -5.50
CA ALA A 78 -0.99 2.95 -6.57
C ALA A 78 0.11 2.03 -7.11
N THR A 79 -0.16 0.71 -7.21
CA THR A 79 0.82 -0.27 -7.73
C THR A 79 0.35 -0.87 -9.05
N GLY A 80 1.27 -1.19 -9.95
CA GLY A 80 0.96 -1.83 -11.24
C GLY A 80 0.13 -3.10 -11.08
N ALA A 81 0.42 -3.90 -10.05
CA ALA A 81 -0.32 -5.12 -9.71
C ALA A 81 -1.82 -4.88 -9.52
N THR A 82 -2.17 -3.80 -8.82
CA THR A 82 -3.57 -3.40 -8.63
C THR A 82 -4.18 -2.79 -9.89
N ALA A 83 -3.40 -2.08 -10.71
CA ALA A 83 -3.86 -1.49 -11.96
C ALA A 83 -4.26 -2.55 -13.00
N VAL A 84 -3.48 -3.62 -13.14
CA VAL A 84 -3.81 -4.74 -14.06
C VAL A 84 -5.13 -5.41 -13.68
N ALA A 85 -5.40 -5.59 -12.38
CA ALA A 85 -6.68 -6.11 -11.91
C ALA A 85 -7.85 -5.14 -12.20
N MET A 86 -7.62 -3.83 -12.08
CA MET A 86 -8.63 -2.81 -12.41
C MET A 86 -8.99 -2.82 -13.90
N VAL A 87 -8.02 -2.99 -14.81
CA VAL A 87 -8.29 -3.09 -16.26
C VAL A 87 -9.31 -4.18 -16.55
N GLY A 88 -9.13 -5.37 -15.97
CA GLY A 88 -10.05 -6.49 -16.16
C GLY A 88 -11.48 -6.16 -15.70
N LEU A 89 -11.63 -5.42 -14.60
CA LEU A 89 -12.94 -5.03 -14.08
C LEU A 89 -13.62 -3.96 -14.94
N VAL A 90 -12.86 -2.92 -15.33
CA VAL A 90 -13.37 -1.77 -16.10
C VAL A 90 -13.85 -2.21 -17.48
N VAL A 91 -13.15 -3.14 -18.14
CA VAL A 91 -13.54 -3.64 -19.47
C VAL A 91 -14.87 -4.40 -19.41
N ILE A 92 -15.17 -5.10 -18.32
CA ILE A 92 -16.36 -5.97 -18.23
C ILE A 92 -17.57 -5.21 -17.66
N HIS A 93 -17.38 -4.34 -16.66
CA HIS A 93 -18.48 -3.70 -15.92
C HIS A 93 -18.49 -2.17 -16.00
N GLY A 94 -17.41 -1.55 -16.50
CA GLY A 94 -17.27 -0.09 -16.55
C GLY A 94 -16.64 0.53 -15.30
N ALA A 95 -16.35 1.83 -15.37
CA ALA A 95 -15.58 2.55 -14.35
C ALA A 95 -16.33 2.77 -13.02
N GLU A 96 -17.67 2.78 -13.03
CA GLU A 96 -18.48 2.99 -11.81
C GLU A 96 -18.32 1.85 -10.80
N TYR A 97 -18.21 0.62 -11.29
CA TYR A 97 -17.98 -0.57 -10.46
C TYR A 97 -16.60 -0.60 -9.82
N LEU A 98 -15.64 0.17 -10.34
CA LEU A 98 -14.33 0.29 -9.75
C LEU A 98 -14.42 0.95 -8.37
N PHE A 99 -15.24 1.99 -8.21
CA PHE A 99 -15.43 2.63 -6.91
C PHE A 99 -16.07 1.68 -5.90
N ALA A 100 -17.08 0.92 -6.33
CA ALA A 100 -17.70 -0.12 -5.50
C ALA A 100 -16.66 -1.18 -5.07
N ALA A 101 -15.84 -1.66 -6.01
CA ALA A 101 -14.79 -2.63 -5.72
C ALA A 101 -13.72 -2.07 -4.75
N LEU A 102 -13.36 -0.80 -4.86
CA LEU A 102 -12.46 -0.10 -3.93
C LEU A 102 -13.00 -0.12 -2.50
N VAL A 103 -14.28 0.24 -2.31
CA VAL A 103 -14.93 0.24 -0.99
C VAL A 103 -14.96 -1.18 -0.41
N VAL A 104 -15.35 -2.17 -1.22
CA VAL A 104 -15.39 -3.58 -0.80
C VAL A 104 -13.99 -4.08 -0.42
N THR A 105 -12.98 -3.77 -1.22
CA THR A 105 -11.58 -4.16 -0.97
C THR A 105 -11.06 -3.53 0.33
N GLY A 106 -11.38 -2.25 0.58
CA GLY A 106 -11.02 -1.56 1.82
C GLY A 106 -11.68 -2.17 3.05
N LEU A 107 -12.97 -2.52 2.97
CA LEU A 107 -13.67 -3.23 4.05
C LEU A 107 -13.04 -4.60 4.35
N ILE A 108 -12.70 -5.35 3.30
CA ILE A 108 -12.01 -6.64 3.43
C ILE A 108 -10.63 -6.44 4.07
N GLN A 109 -9.86 -5.41 3.69
CA GLN A 109 -8.56 -5.09 4.29
C GLN A 109 -8.68 -4.78 5.80
N ILE A 110 -9.68 -4.00 6.19
CA ILE A 110 -9.94 -3.69 7.61
C ILE A 110 -10.31 -4.97 8.36
N ALA A 111 -11.20 -5.80 7.81
CA ALA A 111 -11.58 -7.08 8.43
C ALA A 111 -10.37 -8.02 8.59
N THR A 112 -9.56 -8.19 7.54
CA THR A 112 -8.34 -9.03 7.60
C THR A 112 -7.31 -8.49 8.60
N GLY A 113 -7.22 -7.18 8.78
CA GLY A 113 -6.43 -6.53 9.82
C GLY A 113 -6.94 -6.84 11.24
N LEU A 114 -8.25 -6.74 11.47
CA LEU A 114 -8.88 -7.03 12.76
C LEU A 114 -8.73 -8.50 13.18
N PHE A 115 -8.93 -9.42 12.23
CA PHE A 115 -8.76 -10.86 12.48
C PHE A 115 -7.30 -11.33 12.49
N LYS A 116 -6.32 -10.43 12.30
CA LYS A 116 -4.87 -10.73 12.25
C LYS A 116 -4.52 -11.83 11.24
N LEU A 117 -5.26 -11.89 10.13
CA LEU A 117 -5.09 -12.90 9.09
C LEU A 117 -3.81 -12.69 8.25
N GLY A 118 -3.06 -11.61 8.48
CA GLY A 118 -1.77 -11.37 7.84
C GLY A 118 -0.73 -12.49 8.06
N LYS A 119 -0.88 -13.35 9.08
CA LYS A 119 0.02 -14.50 9.27
C LYS A 119 -0.10 -15.55 8.15
N PHE A 120 -1.26 -15.63 7.49
CA PHE A 120 -1.53 -16.61 6.43
C PHE A 120 -0.82 -16.31 5.12
N ILE A 121 -0.30 -15.08 4.93
CA ILE A 121 0.45 -14.74 3.71
C ILE A 121 1.73 -15.58 3.55
N LYS A 122 2.25 -16.14 4.64
CA LYS A 122 3.42 -17.04 4.64
C LYS A 122 3.14 -18.39 3.96
N LEU A 123 1.87 -18.73 3.74
CA LEU A 123 1.47 -19.97 3.04
C LEU A 123 1.51 -19.80 1.52
N VAL A 124 1.57 -18.57 1.01
CA VAL A 124 1.61 -18.31 -0.43
C VAL A 124 3.01 -18.67 -0.95
N PRO A 125 3.12 -19.56 -1.96
CA PRO A 125 4.41 -19.95 -2.51
C PRO A 125 5.10 -18.77 -3.20
N TYR A 126 6.42 -18.67 -3.03
CA TYR A 126 7.23 -17.61 -3.63
C TYR A 126 7.11 -17.55 -5.16
N THR A 127 6.92 -18.69 -5.82
CA THR A 127 6.78 -18.76 -7.29
C THR A 127 5.58 -17.97 -7.82
N VAL A 128 4.46 -17.95 -7.08
CA VAL A 128 3.27 -17.19 -7.47
C VAL A 128 3.48 -15.69 -7.24
N MET A 129 4.13 -15.31 -6.14
CA MET A 129 4.44 -13.90 -5.87
C MET A 129 5.37 -13.31 -6.94
N PHE A 130 6.45 -14.01 -7.29
CA PHE A 130 7.36 -13.56 -8.36
C PHE A 130 6.70 -13.54 -9.74
N GLY A 131 5.88 -14.55 -10.06
CA GLY A 131 5.14 -14.58 -11.32
C GLY A 131 4.16 -13.41 -11.46
N PHE A 132 3.43 -13.08 -10.38
CA PHE A 132 2.50 -11.95 -10.38
C PHE A 132 3.22 -10.60 -10.48
N SER A 133 4.34 -10.42 -9.77
CA SER A 133 5.14 -9.19 -9.87
C SER A 133 5.82 -9.00 -11.22
N LEU A 134 6.10 -10.06 -11.97
CA LEU A 134 6.69 -9.95 -13.31
C LEU A 134 5.66 -9.52 -14.37
N MET A 135 4.37 -9.78 -14.13
CA MET A 135 3.28 -9.45 -15.06
C MET A 135 2.71 -8.03 -14.84
N ALA A 136 3.03 -7.41 -13.72
CA ALA A 136 2.55 -6.11 -13.27
C ALA A 136 3.55 -4.98 -13.54
#